data_AF-A0A9W4Z8F7-F1
#
_entry.id   AF-A0A9W4Z8F7-F1
#
_cell.length_a   1.000
_cell.length_b   1.000
_cell.length_c   1.000
_cell.angle_alpha   90.00
_cell.angle_beta   90.00
_cell.angle_gamma   90.00
#
_symmetry.space_group_name_H-M   'P 1'
#
loop_
_entity.id
_entity.type
_entity.pdbx_description
1 polymer ?
#
loop_
_entity_poly.entity_id
_entity_poly.type
_entity_poly.pdbx_seq_one_letter_code
_entity_poly.pdbx_strand_id
1 'polypeptide(L)' 'MKKELIYQQQYTTRAPAQQDIWAYIEIFYNRKRSHSGNGYLSPTEQEHMHALETA' A
#
# COMPACT_ATOMS: atom_id res chain seq x y z
N MET A 1 4.34 -1.96 -12.40
CA MET A 1 3.71 -1.38 -11.19
C MET A 1 4.15 -2.01 -9.86
N LYS A 2 3.88 -3.29 -9.50
CA LYS A 2 4.36 -3.85 -8.20
C LYS A 2 5.87 -4.19 -8.21
N LYS A 3 6.36 -4.70 -9.36
CA LYS A 3 7.76 -5.13 -9.55
C LYS A 3 8.76 -3.98 -9.74
N GLU A 4 8.33 -2.75 -9.99
CA GLU A 4 9.28 -1.63 -10.20
C GLU A 4 9.58 -0.87 -8.91
N LEU A 5 8.68 -0.86 -7.93
CA LEU A 5 8.80 -0.06 -6.71
C LEU A 5 9.67 -0.68 -5.60
N ILE A 6 9.86 -2.01 -5.59
CA ILE A 6 10.66 -2.71 -4.56
C ILE A 6 11.78 -3.55 -5.19
N TYR A 7 11.58 -4.02 -6.43
CA TYR A 7 12.34 -5.15 -6.99
C TYR A 7 13.62 -4.76 -7.75
N GLN A 8 13.96 -3.47 -7.84
CA GLN A 8 15.17 -2.99 -8.54
C GLN A 8 16.27 -2.45 -7.61
N GLN A 9 16.07 -2.50 -6.28
CA GLN A 9 17.09 -2.06 -5.31
C GLN A 9 17.81 -3.26 -4.71
N GLN A 10 19.15 -3.24 -4.77
CA GLN A 10 19.98 -4.12 -3.98
C GLN A 10 20.22 -3.47 -2.62
N TYR A 11 19.68 -4.07 -1.56
CA TYR A 11 19.88 -3.60 -0.20
C TYR A 11 21.12 -4.27 0.40
N THR A 12 22.06 -3.47 0.86
CA THR A 12 23.24 -3.98 1.58
C THR A 12 22.86 -4.54 2.96
N THR A 13 21.83 -3.99 3.59
CA THR A 13 21.36 -4.40 4.93
C THR A 13 19.83 -4.44 4.99
N ARG A 14 19.27 -5.12 6.01
CA ARG A 14 17.81 -5.28 6.18
C ARG A 14 17.09 -3.98 6.55
N ALA A 15 17.76 -3.05 7.22
CA ALA A 15 17.17 -1.79 7.69
C ALA A 15 16.58 -0.92 6.56
N PRO A 16 17.33 -0.58 5.48
CA PRO A 16 16.77 0.18 4.36
C PRO A 16 15.66 -0.58 3.62
N ALA A 17 15.79 -1.90 3.48
CA ALA A 17 14.72 -2.71 2.87
C ALA A 17 13.41 -2.62 3.67
N GLN A 18 13.50 -2.63 5.00
CA GLN A 18 12.34 -2.52 5.87
C GLN A 18 11.67 -1.14 5.78
N GLN A 19 12.46 -0.08 5.66
CA GLN A 19 11.94 1.28 5.45
C GLN A 19 11.20 1.39 4.11
N ASP A 20 11.79 0.88 3.02
CA ASP A 20 11.19 0.94 1.69
C ASP A 20 9.93 0.08 1.59
N ILE A 21 9.91 -1.10 2.24
CA ILE A 21 8.70 -1.93 2.36
C ILE A 21 7.61 -1.19 3.14
N TRP A 22 7.95 -0.58 4.27
CA TRP A 22 6.99 0.19 5.07
C TRP A 22 6.40 1.34 4.26
N ALA A 23 7.24 2.12 3.59
CA ALA A 23 6.81 3.24 2.75
C ALA A 23 5.90 2.75 1.60
N TYR A 24 6.24 1.62 0.98
CA TYR A 24 5.39 1.03 -0.06
C TYR A 24 4.02 0.61 0.47
N ILE A 25 3.96 -0.05 1.64
CA ILE A 25 2.68 -0.49 2.22
C ILE A 25 1.85 0.73 2.62
N GLU A 26 2.43 1.68 3.35
CA GLU A 26 1.69 2.75 3.97
C GLU A 26 1.27 3.84 2.98
N ILE A 27 2.19 4.25 2.09
CA ILE A 27 1.98 5.42 1.24
C ILE A 27 1.39 5.03 -0.10
N PHE A 28 1.77 3.87 -0.64
CA PHE A 28 1.31 3.44 -1.96
C PHE A 28 0.18 2.41 -1.87
N TYR A 29 0.36 1.34 -1.11
CA TYR A 29 -0.63 0.28 -1.06
C TYR A 29 -1.91 0.72 -0.36
N ASN A 30 -1.83 1.13 0.90
CA ASN A 30 -3.00 1.46 1.71
C ASN A 30 -3.74 2.70 1.19
N ARG A 31 -3.00 3.74 0.78
CA ARG A 31 -3.58 5.04 0.41
C ARG A 31 -3.93 5.21 -1.06
N LYS A 32 -3.23 4.53 -1.98
CA LYS A 32 -3.34 4.84 -3.43
C LYS A 32 -3.71 3.66 -4.29
N ARG A 33 -3.57 2.43 -3.80
CA ARG A 33 -3.78 1.26 -4.65
C ARG A 33 -5.27 0.93 -4.74
N SER A 34 -5.87 1.39 -5.83
CA SER A 34 -7.18 0.92 -6.29
C SER A 34 -7.07 -0.43 -7.01
N HIS A 35 -7.98 -1.35 -6.74
CA HIS A 35 -8.07 -2.63 -7.45
C HIS A 35 -9.52 -3.00 -7.76
N SER A 36 -9.74 -3.62 -8.93
CA SER A 36 -11.06 -4.01 -9.43
C SER A 36 -11.79 -4.98 -8.50
N GLY A 37 -11.05 -5.78 -7.72
CA GLY A 37 -11.63 -6.70 -6.73
C GLY A 37 -12.36 -6.01 -5.56
N ASN A 38 -12.02 -4.75 -5.25
CA ASN A 38 -12.61 -3.99 -4.15
C ASN A 38 -13.36 -2.74 -4.67
N GLY A 39 -13.90 -2.82 -5.88
CA GLY A 39 -14.66 -1.70 -6.47
C GLY A 39 -13.83 -0.47 -6.82
N TYR A 40 -12.52 -0.65 -7.07
CA TYR A 40 -11.56 0.43 -7.32
C TYR A 40 -11.31 1.37 -6.14
N LEU A 41 -11.68 0.98 -4.93
CA LEU A 41 -11.32 1.70 -3.71
C LEU A 41 -9.92 1.27 -3.23
N SER A 42 -9.20 2.21 -2.65
CA SER A 42 -8.02 1.90 -1.84
C SER A 42 -8.43 1.31 -0.48
N PRO A 43 -7.56 0.54 0.18
CA PRO A 43 -7.84 0.02 1.52
C PRO A 43 -8.30 1.10 2.52
N THR A 44 -7.65 2.26 2.54
CA THR A 44 -8.05 3.36 3.45
C THR A 44 -9.43 3.92 3.12
N GLU A 45 -9.79 4.04 1.84
CA GLU A 45 -11.14 4.48 1.44
C GLU A 45 -12.21 3.45 1.83
N GLN A 46 -11.88 2.16 1.71
CA GLN A 46 -12.77 1.08 2.13
C GLN A 46 -13.00 1.10 3.65
N GLU A 47 -11.95 1.28 4.45
CA GLU A 47 -12.07 1.45 5.91
C GLU A 47 -12.93 2.66 6.27
N HIS A 48 -12.75 3.81 5.61
CA HIS A 48 -13.58 5.00 5.82
C HIS A 48 -15.05 4.76 5.48
N MET A 49 -15.33 4.09 4.36
CA MET A 49 -16.71 3.76 3.98
C MET A 49 -17.37 2.86 5.03
N HIS A 50 -16.69 1.81 5.48
CA HIS A 50 -17.22 0.93 6.52
C HIS A 50 -17.41 1.64 7.88
N ALA A 51 -16.52 2.56 8.24
CA ALA A 51 -16.65 3.36 9.46
C ALA A 51 -17.86 4.32 9.41
N LEU A 52 -18.22 4.84 8.23
CA LEU A 52 -19.40 5.69 8.03
C LEU A 52 -20.70 4.88 7.99
N GLU A 53 -20.67 3.63 7.52
CA GLU A 53 -21.83 2.72 7.49
C GLU A 53 -22.18 2.16 8.88
N THR A 54 -21.21 2.12 9.80
CA THR A 54 -21.38 1.59 11.16
C THR A 54 -21.67 2.65 12.23
N ALA A 55 -21.72 3.93 11.85
CA ALA A 55 -22.08 5.07 12.70
C ALA A 55 -23.56 5.43 12.58
#